data_AF-A0A7V9B0B5-F1
#
_entry.id   AF-A0A7V9B0B5-F1
#
_cell.length_a   1.000
_cell.length_b   1.000
_cell.length_c   1.000
_cell.angle_alpha   90.00
_cell.angle_beta   90.00
_cell.angle_gamma   90.00
#
_symmetry.space_group_name_H-M   'P 1'
#
loop_
_entity.id
_entity.type
_entity.pdbx_description
1 polymer ?
#
loop_
_entity_poly.entity_id
_entity_poly.type
_entity_poly.pdbx_seq_one_letter_code
_entity_poly.pdbx_strand_id
1 'polypeptide(L)'
;MTREHSGSHEDQQNRRLSRRDALRFAGGASAAAMLGQHSIRVAAGQTPAAGGITIPDTGAALPTDEVTFRWVDSGDQKAVFFREFFPIYSEKHPNITVQYDGLP
;
A
#
# COMPACT_ATOMS: atom_id res chain seq x y z
N MET A 1 -1.80 31.58 -64.66
CA MET A 1 -0.96 32.59 -64.00
C MET A 1 -1.40 32.66 -62.53
N THR A 2 -1.00 31.72 -61.67
CA THR A 2 0.20 31.63 -60.79
C THR A 2 0.07 32.36 -59.45
N ARG A 3 0.50 31.65 -58.39
CA ARG A 3 0.72 31.96 -56.95
C ARG A 3 -0.49 31.81 -56.02
N GLU A 4 -0.59 30.80 -55.16
CA GLU A 4 0.30 30.26 -54.10
C GLU A 4 0.44 31.13 -52.84
N HIS A 5 0.13 30.46 -51.72
CA HIS A 5 0.71 30.58 -50.37
C HIS A 5 0.33 31.79 -49.49
N SER A 6 -0.27 31.48 -48.34
CA SER A 6 0.42 31.56 -47.03
C SER A 6 -0.51 32.01 -45.89
N GLY A 7 -0.43 31.31 -44.75
CA GLY A 7 -0.98 31.77 -43.47
C GLY A 7 -1.81 30.69 -42.76
N SER A 8 -1.18 29.61 -42.31
CA SER A 8 -0.63 29.46 -40.95
C SER A 8 -1.69 29.04 -39.92
N HIS A 9 -1.75 27.76 -39.57
CA HIS A 9 -0.95 27.23 -38.45
C HIS A 9 -1.22 27.96 -37.12
N GLU A 10 -2.48 28.13 -36.69
CA GLU A 10 -2.75 28.71 -35.37
C GLU A 10 -3.80 27.99 -34.52
N ASP A 11 -4.32 26.85 -34.98
CA ASP A 11 -5.30 26.08 -34.20
C ASP A 11 -4.69 24.86 -33.48
N GLN A 12 -3.35 24.77 -33.48
CA GLN A 12 -2.63 23.57 -33.03
C GLN A 12 -1.66 23.78 -31.85
N GLN A 13 -1.74 24.92 -31.13
CA GLN A 13 -0.79 25.24 -30.06
C GLN A 13 -1.40 25.50 -28.67
N ASN A 14 -2.65 25.12 -28.41
CA ASN A 14 -3.22 25.26 -27.05
C ASN A 14 -3.83 23.97 -26.46
N ARG A 15 -3.33 22.81 -26.89
CA ARG A 15 -3.46 21.58 -26.09
C ARG A 15 -2.48 21.63 -24.93
N ARG A 16 -2.81 22.42 -23.92
CA ARG A 16 -2.15 22.38 -22.61
C ARG A 16 -2.24 20.95 -22.09
N LEU A 17 -1.12 20.23 -22.13
CA LEU A 17 -0.99 18.91 -21.52
C LEU A 17 -1.46 19.01 -20.07
N SER A 18 -2.52 18.27 -19.74
CA SER A 18 -3.11 18.33 -18.41
C SER A 18 -2.20 17.57 -17.44
N ARG A 19 -2.12 18.02 -16.19
CA ARG A 19 -1.40 17.31 -15.12
C ARG A 19 -1.86 15.83 -14.99
N ARG A 20 -3.09 15.54 -15.42
CA ARG A 20 -3.63 14.17 -15.53
C ARG A 20 -2.93 13.31 -16.58
N ASP A 21 -2.47 13.90 -17.68
CA ASP A 21 -1.74 13.16 -18.72
C ASP A 21 -0.31 12.84 -18.26
N ALA A 22 0.32 13.76 -17.52
CA ALA A 22 1.63 13.53 -16.90
C ALA A 22 1.59 12.39 -15.86
N LEU A 23 0.55 12.32 -15.03
CA LEU A 23 0.38 11.23 -14.05
C LEU A 23 0.13 9.87 -14.71
N ARG A 24 -0.54 9.83 -15.87
CA ARG A 24 -0.77 8.60 -16.64
C ARG A 24 0.52 8.06 -17.26
N PHE A 25 1.46 8.94 -17.64
CA PHE A 25 2.75 8.52 -18.18
C PHE A 25 3.76 8.11 -17.09
N ALA A 26 3.69 8.72 -15.91
CA ALA A 26 4.61 8.41 -14.80
C ALA A 26 4.30 7.09 -14.07
N GLY A 27 3.08 6.56 -14.17
CA GLY A 27 2.70 5.31 -13.49
C GLY A 27 3.04 4.02 -14.25
N GLY A 28 3.57 4.10 -15.47
CA GLY A 28 3.52 2.98 -16.42
C GLY A 28 4.81 2.18 -16.67
N ALA A 29 5.99 2.62 -16.27
CA ALA A 29 7.21 1.92 -16.70
C ALA A 29 8.43 2.15 -15.80
N SER A 30 8.59 1.34 -14.75
CA SER A 30 9.91 0.93 -14.23
C SER A 30 9.81 0.05 -12.97
N ALA A 31 9.56 -1.25 -13.10
CA ALA A 31 9.91 -2.22 -12.05
C ALA A 31 10.05 -3.69 -12.53
N ALA A 32 10.19 -3.95 -13.83
CA ALA A 32 10.19 -5.31 -14.37
C ALA A 32 11.54 -6.06 -14.29
N ALA A 33 12.58 -5.53 -13.64
CA ALA A 33 13.94 -6.08 -13.79
C ALA A 33 14.66 -6.56 -12.51
N MET A 34 14.02 -6.53 -11.32
CA MET A 34 14.71 -6.94 -10.06
C MET A 34 13.86 -7.82 -9.12
N LEU A 35 12.84 -8.52 -9.63
CA LEU A 35 11.93 -9.36 -8.81
C LEU A 35 12.27 -10.86 -8.81
N GLY A 36 13.52 -11.24 -9.14
CA GLY A 36 13.91 -12.62 -9.37
C GLY A 36 14.20 -13.51 -8.15
N GLN A 37 14.28 -12.98 -6.92
CA GLN A 37 14.82 -13.80 -5.81
C GLN A 37 14.17 -13.64 -4.43
N HIS A 38 13.13 -12.81 -4.29
CA HIS A 38 12.32 -12.75 -3.08
C HIS A 38 10.84 -12.73 -3.48
N SER A 39 10.32 -13.85 -3.97
CA SER A 39 8.88 -14.01 -4.10
C SER A 39 8.28 -14.11 -2.70
N ILE A 40 7.87 -12.96 -2.13
CA ILE A 40 6.83 -12.95 -1.09
C ILE A 40 5.62 -13.58 -1.76
N ARG A 41 5.29 -14.82 -1.38
CA ARG A 41 4.02 -15.43 -1.74
C ARG A 41 2.95 -14.63 -1.03
N VAL A 42 2.37 -13.65 -1.72
CA VAL A 42 1.13 -13.02 -1.29
C VAL A 42 0.08 -14.12 -1.42
N ALA A 43 -0.25 -14.78 -0.30
CA ALA A 43 -1.47 -15.57 -0.21
C ALA A 43 -2.62 -14.71 -0.73
N ALA A 44 -3.49 -15.27 -1.58
CA ALA A 44 -4.62 -14.54 -2.12
C ALA A 44 -5.35 -13.85 -0.97
N GLY A 45 -5.21 -12.52 -0.89
CA GLY A 45 -5.82 -11.73 0.16
C GLY A 45 -7.32 -11.95 0.08
N GLN A 46 -7.91 -12.54 1.13
CA GLN A 46 -9.34 -12.55 1.28
C GLN A 46 -9.79 -11.08 1.29
N THR A 47 -10.63 -10.70 0.32
CA THR A 47 -11.32 -9.41 0.39
C THR A 47 -12.02 -9.37 1.75
N PRO A 48 -11.68 -8.41 2.64
CA PRO A 48 -12.31 -8.36 3.95
C PRO A 48 -13.82 -8.27 3.76
N ALA A 49 -14.56 -9.21 4.35
CA ALA A 49 -15.99 -9.04 4.49
C ALA A 49 -16.23 -7.71 5.22
N ALA A 50 -17.20 -6.93 4.75
CA ALA A 50 -17.56 -5.68 5.41
C ALA A 50 -17.91 -5.97 6.87
N GLY A 51 -17.04 -5.59 7.82
CA GLY A 51 -17.36 -5.62 9.25
C GLY A 51 -16.27 -5.98 10.25
N GLY A 52 -15.04 -6.35 9.87
CA GLY A 52 -14.02 -6.66 10.89
C GLY A 52 -12.60 -6.91 10.37
N ILE A 53 -11.63 -6.88 11.29
CA ILE A 53 -10.24 -7.22 11.03
C ILE A 53 -10.11 -8.73 10.89
N THR A 54 -9.63 -9.20 9.73
CA THR A 54 -9.28 -10.61 9.50
C THR A 54 -7.77 -10.75 9.45
N ILE A 55 -7.21 -11.64 10.28
CA ILE A 55 -5.77 -11.94 10.30
C ILE A 55 -5.56 -13.25 9.53
N PRO A 56 -4.96 -13.24 8.33
CA PRO A 56 -4.71 -14.46 7.56
C PRO A 56 -3.60 -15.31 8.18
N ASP A 57 -3.54 -16.59 7.82
CA ASP A 57 -2.37 -17.43 8.11
C ASP A 57 -1.26 -17.07 7.12
N THR A 58 -0.11 -16.65 7.63
CA THR A 58 1.02 -16.19 6.80
C THR A 58 1.99 -17.32 6.44
N GLY A 59 1.90 -18.46 7.13
CA GLY A 59 2.91 -19.52 7.07
C GLY A 59 4.22 -19.17 7.76
N ALA A 60 4.28 -18.05 8.49
CA ALA A 60 5.46 -17.69 9.27
C ALA A 60 5.63 -18.65 10.46
N ALA A 61 6.88 -19.00 10.76
CA ALA A 61 7.22 -19.66 12.01
C ALA A 61 7.11 -18.65 13.15
N LEU A 62 6.10 -18.80 13.98
CA LEU A 62 5.90 -17.99 15.19
C LEU A 62 6.56 -18.70 16.39
N PRO A 63 6.94 -17.94 17.44
CA PRO A 63 7.35 -18.53 18.71
C PRO A 63 6.30 -19.51 19.22
N THR A 64 6.72 -20.57 19.91
CA THR A 64 5.82 -21.50 20.60
C THR A 64 5.73 -21.23 22.09
N ASP A 65 6.76 -20.59 22.65
CA ASP A 65 6.79 -20.17 24.05
C ASP A 65 5.92 -18.93 24.27
N GLU A 66 5.58 -18.68 25.54
CA GLU A 66 4.95 -17.43 25.95
C GLU A 66 5.92 -16.27 25.82
N VAL A 67 5.58 -15.30 24.97
CA VAL A 67 6.42 -14.13 24.70
C VAL A 67 5.62 -12.84 24.75
N THR A 68 6.30 -11.75 25.10
CA THR A 68 5.75 -10.40 24.98
C THR A 68 6.47 -9.64 23.86
N PHE A 69 5.69 -9.18 22.89
CA PHE A 69 6.15 -8.27 21.85
C PHE A 69 5.77 -6.84 22.22
N ARG A 70 6.78 -5.97 22.38
CA ARG A 70 6.58 -4.57 22.74
C ARG A 70 6.57 -3.69 21.50
N TRP A 71 5.45 -3.01 21.27
CA TRP A 71 5.26 -2.05 20.18
C TRP A 71 5.24 -0.62 20.71
N VAL A 72 6.26 0.17 20.38
CA VAL A 72 6.35 1.59 20.73
C VAL A 72 5.92 2.43 19.52
N ASP A 73 4.91 3.27 19.68
CA ASP A 73 4.27 4.01 18.59
C ASP A 73 4.14 5.50 18.90
N SER A 74 4.02 6.36 17.88
CA SER A 74 3.71 7.79 18.06
C SER A 74 2.31 8.08 18.60
N GLY A 75 1.41 7.08 18.71
CA GLY A 75 0.08 7.28 19.28
C GLY A 75 -0.91 8.05 18.38
N ASP A 76 -0.52 8.37 17.14
CA ASP A 76 -1.34 9.10 16.17
C ASP A 76 -2.55 8.29 15.65
N GLN A 77 -3.19 8.73 14.57
CA GLN A 77 -4.45 8.17 14.07
C GLN A 77 -4.43 6.64 13.84
N LYS A 78 -3.26 6.03 13.56
CA LYS A 78 -3.15 4.56 13.41
C LYS A 78 -3.31 3.80 14.72
N ALA A 79 -3.13 4.45 15.87
CA ALA A 79 -3.36 3.87 17.18
C ALA A 79 -4.81 3.37 17.33
N VAL A 80 -5.77 4.01 16.67
CA VAL A 80 -7.17 3.57 16.67
C VAL A 80 -7.32 2.17 16.07
N PHE A 81 -6.63 1.89 14.97
CA PHE A 81 -6.60 0.56 14.37
C PHE A 81 -5.93 -0.45 15.29
N PHE A 82 -4.78 -0.09 15.88
CA PHE A 82 -4.01 -0.98 16.74
C PHE A 82 -4.72 -1.41 18.02
N ARG A 83 -5.59 -0.54 18.57
CA ARG A 83 -6.43 -0.87 19.74
C ARG A 83 -7.37 -2.05 19.48
N GLU A 84 -7.84 -2.22 18.25
CA GLU A 84 -8.69 -3.35 17.85
C GLU A 84 -7.87 -4.51 17.31
N PHE A 85 -6.83 -4.23 16.53
CA PHE A 85 -5.98 -5.25 15.90
C PHE A 85 -5.24 -6.13 16.92
N PHE A 86 -4.61 -5.55 17.95
CA PHE A 86 -3.77 -6.32 18.87
C PHE A 86 -4.53 -7.33 19.75
N PRO A 87 -5.73 -7.03 20.27
CA PRO A 87 -6.59 -8.03 20.89
C PRO A 87 -6.87 -9.21 19.96
N ILE A 88 -7.29 -8.93 18.72
CA ILE A 88 -7.60 -9.97 17.72
C ILE A 88 -6.34 -10.80 17.37
N TYR A 89 -5.18 -10.15 17.28
CA TYR A 89 -3.91 -10.84 17.07
C TYR A 89 -3.56 -11.78 18.24
N SER A 90 -3.80 -11.33 19.48
CA SER A 90 -3.52 -12.12 20.68
C SER A 90 -4.51 -13.27 20.86
N GLU A 91 -5.78 -13.10 20.45
CA GLU A 91 -6.76 -14.19 20.39
C GLU A 91 -6.35 -15.28 19.41
N LYS A 92 -5.84 -14.90 18.24
CA LYS A 92 -5.34 -15.85 17.23
C LYS A 92 -4.03 -16.53 17.64
N HIS A 93 -3.19 -15.82 18.38
CA HIS A 93 -1.85 -16.25 18.77
C HIS A 93 -1.69 -16.15 20.30
N PRO A 94 -2.29 -17.07 21.07
CA PRO A 94 -2.42 -16.94 22.53
C PRO A 94 -1.09 -16.95 23.29
N ASN A 95 -0.02 -17.45 22.66
CA ASN A 95 1.32 -17.45 23.23
C ASN A 95 2.08 -16.13 22.99
N ILE A 96 1.49 -15.17 22.27
CA ILE A 96 2.10 -13.86 21.99
C ILE A 96 1.23 -12.77 22.62
N THR A 97 1.78 -12.11 23.64
CA THR A 97 1.18 -10.89 24.21
C THR A 97 1.74 -9.66 23.50
N VAL A 98 0.90 -8.72 23.09
CA VAL A 98 1.35 -7.42 22.55
C VAL A 98 1.24 -6.34 23.62
N GLN A 99 2.39 -5.78 24.04
CA GLN A 99 2.43 -4.58 24.86
C GLN A 99 2.49 -3.35 23.93
N TYR A 100 1.43 -2.53 23.94
CA TYR A 100 1.38 -1.29 23.16
C TYR A 100 1.71 -0.07 24.01
N ASP A 101 2.78 0.63 23.65
CA ASP A 101 3.21 1.87 24.29
C ASP A 101 3.08 3.04 23.30
N GLY A 102 1.95 3.73 23.34
CA GLY A 102 1.75 4.98 22.62
C GLY A 102 2.49 6.13 23.30
N LEU A 103 3.36 6.81 22.56
CA LEU A 103 3.99 8.05 22.97
C LEU A 103 2.97 9.20 22.95
N PRO A 104 3.15 10.21 23.82
CA PRO A 104 2.26 11.36 23.91
C PRO A 104 2.27 12.26 22.68
#